data_AF-A0A0C3BWD2-F1
#
_entry.id   AF-A0A0C3BWD2-F1
#
_cell.length_a   1.000
_cell.length_b   1.000
_cell.length_c   1.000
_cell.angle_alpha   90.00
_cell.angle_beta   90.00
_cell.angle_gamma   90.00
#
_symmetry.space_group_name_H-M   'P 1'
#
loop_
_entity.id
_entity.type
_entity.pdbx_description
1 polymer ?
#
loop_
_entity_poly.entity_id
_entity_poly.type
_entity_poly.pdbx_seq_one_letter_code
_entity_poly.pdbx_strand_id
1 'polypeptide(L)'
;MGWHDPRMNGGRFLDYTNETYGEPLNVIISALSDPFIMTDKGFRLYTNSIGYSRECLGLHIGDLHDANLGDGNGPKAEQFLARQVFPILGTCWESLAGGQHFRAWKQNGPLANSGAWFIGASKEYNSCKRHKIVPNGYNIGRDWLVNRAVEGGQWKGMRWKAEVEWRSDLIESGEKEVNHGIPQDGRIAILTVFRQ
;
A
#
# COMPACT_ATOMS: atom_id res chain seq x y z
N MET A 1 -9.86 10.93 14.71
CA MET A 1 -10.08 9.72 13.88
C MET A 1 -8.82 9.44 13.11
N GLY A 2 -8.47 8.17 12.90
CA GLY A 2 -7.20 7.78 12.26
C GLY A 2 -7.21 7.80 10.73
N TRP A 3 -8.38 7.81 10.11
CA TRP A 3 -8.62 7.88 8.67
C TRP A 3 -10.11 8.22 8.44
N HIS A 4 -10.48 8.65 7.24
CA HIS A 4 -11.87 8.85 6.83
C HIS A 4 -12.24 7.88 5.72
N ASP A 5 -13.48 7.40 5.72
CA ASP A 5 -13.98 6.51 4.68
C ASP A 5 -14.10 7.25 3.33
N PRO A 6 -13.33 6.86 2.29
CA PRO A 6 -13.37 7.50 0.98
C PRO A 6 -14.77 7.56 0.36
N ARG A 7 -15.62 6.56 0.64
CA ARG A 7 -16.96 6.41 0.04
C ARG A 7 -17.89 7.55 0.42
N MET A 8 -17.66 8.19 1.57
CA MET A 8 -18.49 9.27 2.08
C MET A 8 -18.46 10.52 1.19
N ASN A 9 -17.41 10.70 0.40
CA ASN A 9 -17.18 11.89 -0.43
C ASN A 9 -16.79 11.51 -1.89
N GLY A 10 -17.34 10.41 -2.40
CA GLY A 10 -17.17 9.99 -3.80
C GLY A 10 -15.83 9.34 -4.15
N GLY A 11 -15.02 8.98 -3.14
CA GLY A 11 -13.86 8.10 -3.29
C GLY A 11 -14.22 6.62 -3.20
N ARG A 12 -13.22 5.74 -3.31
CA ARG A 12 -13.40 4.28 -3.19
C ARG A 12 -12.14 3.58 -2.66
N PHE A 13 -12.27 2.32 -2.26
CA PHE A 13 -11.15 1.46 -1.83
C PHE A 13 -10.47 0.71 -2.99
N LEU A 14 -10.58 1.26 -4.20
CA LEU A 14 -9.89 0.82 -5.40
C LEU A 14 -9.14 2.02 -5.97
N ASP A 15 -7.90 1.82 -6.41
CA ASP A 15 -7.22 2.81 -7.24
C ASP A 15 -7.84 2.83 -8.67
N TYR A 16 -7.20 3.52 -9.60
CA TYR A 16 -7.55 3.55 -11.01
C TYR A 16 -6.36 3.04 -11.81
N THR A 17 -6.48 1.81 -12.33
CA THR A 17 -5.56 1.29 -13.36
C THR A 17 -6.05 1.68 -14.76
N ASN A 18 -7.35 1.95 -14.89
CA ASN A 18 -8.02 2.56 -16.04
C ASN A 18 -9.37 3.14 -15.58
N GLU A 19 -10.23 3.52 -16.52
CA GLU A 19 -11.54 4.13 -16.22
C GLU A 19 -12.49 3.19 -15.46
N THR A 20 -12.33 1.86 -15.59
CA THR A 20 -13.25 0.87 -15.02
C THR A 20 -12.65 0.12 -13.84
N TYR A 21 -11.40 -0.32 -13.96
CA TYR A 21 -10.76 -1.23 -13.02
C TYR A 21 -9.75 -0.53 -12.11
N GLY A 22 -9.52 -1.14 -10.95
CA GLY A 22 -8.57 -0.67 -9.95
C GLY A 22 -7.96 -1.80 -9.15
N GLU A 23 -6.83 -1.53 -8.51
CA GLU A 23 -6.23 -2.38 -7.51
C GLU A 23 -6.78 -2.03 -6.12
N PRO A 24 -6.97 -3.01 -5.22
CA PRO A 24 -7.49 -2.76 -3.89
C PRO A 24 -6.55 -1.91 -3.02
N LEU A 25 -7.09 -0.82 -2.46
CA LEU A 25 -6.47 -0.09 -1.35
C LEU A 25 -6.69 -0.88 -0.05
N ASN A 26 -5.92 -1.95 0.10
CA ASN A 26 -6.15 -3.02 1.06
C ASN A 26 -5.40 -2.87 2.39
N VAL A 27 -4.63 -1.79 2.56
CA VAL A 27 -4.00 -1.41 3.83
C VAL A 27 -4.18 0.09 4.10
N ILE A 28 -4.46 0.47 5.34
CA ILE A 28 -4.46 1.85 5.82
C ILE A 28 -3.45 1.95 6.96
N ILE A 29 -2.49 2.87 6.89
CA ILE A 29 -1.73 3.30 8.06
C ILE A 29 -2.43 4.50 8.67
N SER A 30 -3.02 4.26 9.84
CA SER A 30 -3.79 5.22 10.61
C SER A 30 -2.92 6.41 11.03
N ALA A 31 -3.49 7.61 10.98
CA ALA A 31 -2.91 8.85 11.52
C ALA A 31 -2.74 8.84 13.06
N LEU A 32 -3.25 7.82 13.75
CA LEU A 32 -2.96 7.55 15.16
C LEU A 32 -1.59 6.92 15.40
N SER A 33 -0.87 6.57 14.32
CA SER A 33 0.50 6.06 14.38
C SER A 33 1.51 7.15 14.79
N ASP A 34 2.78 6.76 14.97
CA ASP A 34 3.92 7.66 15.16
C ASP A 34 3.85 8.85 14.16
N PRO A 35 3.71 10.10 14.64
CA PRO A 35 3.56 11.27 13.77
C PRO A 35 4.68 11.44 12.74
N PHE A 36 5.88 10.92 13.04
CA PHE A 36 6.98 10.98 12.09
C PHE A 36 6.72 10.14 10.84
N ILE A 37 6.10 8.97 10.97
CA ILE A 37 5.82 8.10 9.82
C ILE A 37 4.69 8.67 8.95
N MET A 38 3.96 9.68 9.44
CA MET A 38 3.03 10.48 8.63
C MET A 38 3.75 11.51 7.76
N THR A 39 5.06 11.72 7.91
CA THR A 39 5.86 12.52 6.97
C THR A 39 6.41 11.64 5.85
N ASP A 40 6.67 12.19 4.66
CA ASP A 40 7.23 11.42 3.54
C ASP A 40 8.61 10.81 3.88
N LYS A 41 9.40 11.53 4.69
CA LYS A 41 10.68 11.04 5.19
C LYS A 41 10.49 9.87 6.14
N GLY A 42 9.61 10.00 7.13
CA GLY A 42 9.39 8.94 8.12
C GLY A 42 8.71 7.73 7.51
N PHE A 43 7.74 7.92 6.62
CA PHE A 43 7.11 6.83 5.87
C PHE A 43 8.15 6.01 5.10
N ARG A 44 9.08 6.68 4.40
CA ARG A 44 10.20 6.00 3.73
C ARG A 44 11.10 5.22 4.70
N LEU A 45 11.43 5.78 5.86
CA LEU A 45 12.31 5.10 6.82
C LEU A 45 11.60 3.93 7.52
N TYR A 46 10.30 4.07 7.77
CA TYR A 46 9.47 3.00 8.31
C TYR A 46 9.34 1.85 7.31
N THR A 47 9.02 2.14 6.05
CA THR A 47 8.89 1.10 5.01
C THR A 47 10.21 0.35 4.79
N ASN A 48 11.36 1.04 4.90
CA ASN A 48 12.67 0.39 4.96
C ASN A 48 12.81 -0.58 6.13
N SER A 49 12.31 -0.21 7.32
CA SER A 49 12.40 -1.07 8.51
C SER A 49 11.63 -2.38 8.38
N ILE A 50 10.56 -2.41 7.58
CA ILE A 50 9.72 -3.60 7.35
C ILE A 50 10.11 -4.36 6.06
N GLY A 51 11.29 -4.05 5.50
CA GLY A 51 11.91 -4.78 4.39
C GLY A 51 11.41 -4.41 3.00
N TYR A 52 10.93 -3.17 2.83
CA TYR A 52 10.73 -2.54 1.54
C TYR A 52 11.84 -1.53 1.26
N SER A 53 11.94 -1.07 0.02
CA SER A 53 12.69 0.15 -0.32
C SER A 53 12.00 0.80 -1.50
N ARG A 54 12.18 2.13 -1.61
CA ARG A 54 11.88 2.83 -2.86
C ARG A 54 12.71 2.19 -3.98
N GLU A 55 12.12 2.09 -5.16
CA GLU A 55 12.61 1.31 -6.31
C GLU A 55 14.11 1.40 -6.61
N CYS A 56 14.63 0.34 -7.25
CA CYS A 56 16.01 0.30 -7.70
C CYS A 56 16.25 1.27 -8.87
N LEU A 57 17.28 2.12 -8.74
CA LEU A 57 17.85 2.93 -9.84
C LEU A 57 16.87 3.91 -10.56
N GLY A 58 15.75 4.27 -9.94
CA GLY A 58 14.81 5.23 -10.54
C GLY A 58 14.13 4.74 -11.83
N LEU A 59 14.16 3.42 -12.06
CA LEU A 59 13.42 2.77 -13.14
C LEU A 59 11.97 2.60 -12.68
N HIS A 60 11.16 3.64 -12.89
CA HIS A 60 9.69 3.58 -12.81
C HIS A 60 9.16 2.73 -13.97
N ILE A 61 9.37 1.42 -13.90
CA ILE A 61 8.81 0.46 -14.86
C ILE A 61 7.47 0.00 -14.31
N GLY A 62 6.42 0.67 -14.72
CA GLY A 62 5.03 0.39 -14.35
C GLY A 62 4.15 1.60 -14.65
N ASP A 63 2.86 1.36 -14.87
CA ASP A 63 1.90 2.44 -15.06
C ASP A 63 1.70 3.21 -13.74
N LEU A 64 1.50 4.52 -13.83
CA LEU A 64 1.12 5.34 -12.68
C LEU A 64 -0.35 5.11 -12.38
N HIS A 65 -0.67 4.86 -11.11
CA HIS A 65 -2.05 4.69 -10.69
C HIS A 65 -2.54 5.95 -9.97
N ASP A 66 -3.79 6.32 -10.23
CA ASP A 66 -4.47 7.37 -9.48
C ASP A 66 -5.35 6.76 -8.38
N ALA A 67 -5.60 7.47 -7.28
CA ALA A 67 -6.60 7.07 -6.29
C ALA A 67 -7.41 8.28 -5.81
N ASN A 68 -8.71 8.09 -5.61
CA ASN A 68 -9.60 9.09 -5.01
C ASN A 68 -9.96 8.66 -3.59
N LEU A 69 -9.37 9.35 -2.60
CA LEU A 69 -9.52 9.04 -1.18
C LEU A 69 -10.72 9.75 -0.52
N GLY A 70 -11.62 10.35 -1.31
CA GLY A 70 -12.77 11.08 -0.78
C GLY A 70 -12.37 12.29 0.08
N ASP A 71 -11.18 12.84 -0.17
CA ASP A 71 -10.64 13.94 0.62
C ASP A 71 -10.87 15.32 0.00
N GLY A 72 -11.56 15.38 -1.14
CA GLY A 72 -11.88 16.63 -1.85
C GLY A 72 -10.84 17.07 -2.88
N ASN A 73 -9.78 16.28 -3.10
CA ASN A 73 -8.82 16.56 -4.18
C ASN A 73 -9.12 15.80 -5.49
N GLY A 74 -10.13 14.94 -5.51
CA GLY A 74 -10.37 14.02 -6.62
C GLY A 74 -9.28 12.94 -6.74
N PRO A 75 -9.18 12.26 -7.90
CA PRO A 75 -8.12 11.30 -8.17
C PRO A 75 -6.73 11.96 -8.14
N LYS A 76 -5.78 11.33 -7.44
CA LYS A 76 -4.37 11.75 -7.41
C LYS A 76 -3.45 10.61 -7.78
N ALA A 77 -2.37 10.94 -8.48
CA ALA A 77 -1.27 10.02 -8.72
C ALA A 77 -0.66 9.51 -7.41
N GLU A 78 -0.20 8.27 -7.46
CA GLU A 78 0.58 7.65 -6.40
C GLU A 78 1.72 8.56 -5.90
N GLN A 79 1.92 8.57 -4.58
CA GLN A 79 2.92 9.41 -3.93
C GLN A 79 4.16 8.62 -3.51
N PHE A 80 4.02 7.30 -3.45
CA PHE A 80 5.10 6.40 -3.07
C PHE A 80 4.89 5.03 -3.69
N LEU A 81 5.95 4.49 -4.29
CA LEU A 81 6.02 3.12 -4.79
C LEU A 81 7.20 2.43 -4.11
N ALA A 82 6.92 1.30 -3.47
CA ALA A 82 7.90 0.50 -2.75
C ALA A 82 7.87 -0.95 -3.17
N ARG A 83 9.07 -1.54 -3.15
CA ARG A 83 9.37 -2.89 -3.61
C ARG A 83 10.13 -3.65 -2.53
N GLN A 84 9.96 -4.97 -2.48
CA GLN A 84 10.59 -5.83 -1.49
C GLN A 84 12.12 -5.79 -1.63
N VAL A 85 12.83 -5.69 -0.51
CA VAL A 85 14.29 -5.82 -0.49
C VAL A 85 14.65 -7.31 -0.41
N PHE A 86 15.47 -7.80 -1.36
CA PHE A 86 16.02 -9.15 -1.31
C PHE A 86 17.43 -9.14 -0.69
N PRO A 87 17.71 -10.03 0.29
CA PRO A 87 18.91 -9.95 1.14
C PRO A 87 20.26 -10.16 0.43
N ILE A 88 20.29 -10.72 -0.80
CA ILE A 88 21.56 -11.03 -1.49
C ILE A 88 21.88 -10.00 -2.60
N LEU A 89 20.88 -9.34 -3.18
CA LEU A 89 21.03 -8.56 -4.43
C LEU A 89 20.26 -7.22 -4.46
N GLY A 90 19.61 -6.82 -3.37
CA GLY A 90 18.84 -5.57 -3.28
C GLY A 90 17.50 -5.60 -4.02
N THR A 91 16.88 -4.44 -4.24
CA THR A 91 15.57 -4.29 -4.92
C THR A 91 15.63 -4.59 -6.43
N CYS A 92 16.80 -4.52 -7.06
CA CYS A 92 16.96 -4.76 -8.50
C CYS A 92 16.66 -6.21 -8.92
N TRP A 93 16.81 -7.18 -8.00
CA TRP A 93 16.49 -8.58 -8.29
C TRP A 93 14.99 -8.84 -8.34
N GLU A 94 14.16 -7.98 -7.74
CA GLU A 94 12.70 -8.12 -7.82
C GLU A 94 12.23 -8.07 -9.28
N SER A 95 12.81 -7.18 -10.08
CA SER A 95 12.52 -7.13 -11.51
C SER A 95 12.75 -8.48 -12.19
N LEU A 96 13.68 -9.32 -11.71
CA LEU A 96 13.97 -10.65 -12.26
C LEU A 96 13.20 -11.82 -11.59
N ALA A 97 12.82 -11.69 -10.32
CA ALA A 97 12.22 -12.78 -9.53
C ALA A 97 10.72 -12.61 -9.22
N GLY A 98 10.20 -11.40 -9.34
CA GLY A 98 8.88 -11.03 -8.80
C GLY A 98 8.97 -10.81 -7.30
N GLY A 99 7.98 -10.13 -6.72
CA GLY A 99 8.05 -9.77 -5.32
C GLY A 99 6.83 -9.01 -4.82
N GLN A 100 6.95 -8.56 -3.58
CA GLN A 100 5.92 -7.79 -2.91
C GLN A 100 6.13 -6.32 -3.26
N HIS A 101 5.09 -5.67 -3.76
CA HIS A 101 5.11 -4.24 -4.00
C HIS A 101 3.92 -3.58 -3.33
N PHE A 102 4.02 -2.27 -3.14
CA PHE A 102 2.85 -1.47 -2.84
C PHE A 102 2.98 -0.05 -3.37
N ARG A 103 1.82 0.54 -3.67
CA ARG A 103 1.64 1.97 -3.95
C ARG A 103 0.96 2.63 -2.76
N ALA A 104 1.22 3.91 -2.53
CA ALA A 104 0.61 4.64 -1.43
C ALA A 104 0.17 6.06 -1.80
N TRP A 105 -0.95 6.46 -1.19
CA TRP A 105 -1.58 7.77 -1.31
C TRP A 105 -1.90 8.31 0.08
N LYS A 106 -1.84 9.62 0.24
CA LYS A 106 -2.07 10.31 1.50
C LYS A 106 -3.40 11.01 1.49
N GLN A 107 -4.19 10.77 2.54
CA GLN A 107 -5.48 11.42 2.72
C GLN A 107 -5.28 12.79 3.39
N ASN A 108 -5.15 13.84 2.57
CA ASN A 108 -4.75 15.17 3.04
C ASN A 108 -5.52 16.34 2.39
N GLY A 109 -6.70 16.07 1.86
CA GLY A 109 -7.55 17.05 1.21
C GLY A 109 -8.49 17.83 2.11
N PRO A 110 -9.09 18.90 1.57
CA PRO A 110 -9.88 19.86 2.34
C PRO A 110 -11.16 19.28 2.96
N LEU A 111 -11.71 18.18 2.44
CA LEU A 111 -12.96 17.58 2.93
C LEU A 111 -12.74 16.47 3.95
N ALA A 112 -11.55 15.85 3.99
CA ALA A 112 -11.26 14.74 4.89
C ALA A 112 -9.76 14.57 5.18
N ASN A 113 -9.12 15.58 5.76
CA ASN A 113 -7.68 15.52 6.08
C ASN A 113 -7.41 14.74 7.38
N SER A 114 -7.10 13.45 7.26
CA SER A 114 -6.60 12.65 8.38
C SER A 114 -5.07 12.62 8.47
N GLY A 115 -4.38 12.73 7.32
CA GLY A 115 -2.94 12.48 7.19
C GLY A 115 -2.57 11.00 7.03
N ALA A 116 -3.54 10.09 7.03
CA ALA A 116 -3.34 8.66 6.89
C ALA A 116 -2.76 8.27 5.52
N TRP A 117 -2.05 7.14 5.47
CA TRP A 117 -1.61 6.52 4.22
C TRP A 117 -2.55 5.40 3.82
N PHE A 118 -3.10 5.46 2.61
CA PHE A 118 -3.85 4.39 1.95
C PHE A 118 -2.91 3.67 0.99
N ILE A 119 -2.90 2.35 1.05
CA ILE A 119 -1.89 1.52 0.41
C ILE A 119 -2.59 0.43 -0.41
N GLY A 120 -2.18 0.30 -1.67
CA GLY A 120 -2.48 -0.85 -2.52
C GLY A 120 -1.29 -1.80 -2.52
N ALA A 121 -1.37 -2.88 -1.74
CA ALA A 121 -0.31 -3.87 -1.64
C ALA A 121 -0.65 -5.12 -2.44
N SER A 122 0.31 -5.65 -3.19
CA SER A 122 0.11 -6.85 -3.99
C SER A 122 1.43 -7.60 -4.24
N LYS A 123 1.30 -8.81 -4.79
CA LYS A 123 2.42 -9.64 -5.22
C LYS A 123 2.41 -9.81 -6.73
N GLU A 124 3.53 -9.49 -7.36
CA GLU A 124 3.73 -9.62 -8.80
C GLU A 124 4.57 -10.84 -9.16
N TYR A 125 4.34 -11.38 -10.35
CA TYR A 125 5.33 -12.21 -11.04
C TYR A 125 6.55 -11.38 -11.47
N ASN A 126 7.63 -12.05 -11.84
CA ASN A 126 8.81 -11.40 -12.41
C ASN A 126 8.56 -10.65 -13.73
N SER A 127 9.54 -9.84 -14.15
CA SER A 127 9.53 -9.11 -15.42
C SER A 127 9.29 -9.98 -16.65
N CYS A 128 9.72 -11.25 -16.64
CA CYS A 128 9.44 -12.19 -17.75
C CYS A 128 7.93 -12.39 -17.98
N LYS A 129 7.10 -12.22 -16.95
CA LYS A 129 5.63 -12.24 -17.02
C LYS A 129 5.01 -10.84 -17.02
N ARG A 130 5.80 -9.80 -17.33
CA ARG A 130 5.36 -8.39 -17.40
C ARG A 130 4.66 -7.92 -16.12
N HIS A 131 5.18 -8.28 -14.95
CA HIS A 131 4.65 -7.79 -13.67
C HIS A 131 3.18 -8.12 -13.41
N LYS A 132 2.62 -9.16 -14.05
CA LYS A 132 1.25 -9.60 -13.75
C LYS A 132 1.13 -9.96 -12.27
N ILE A 133 0.04 -9.51 -11.65
CA ILE A 133 -0.35 -9.94 -10.30
C ILE A 133 -0.50 -11.47 -10.29
N VAL A 134 0.06 -12.11 -9.26
CA VAL A 134 -0.06 -13.57 -9.10
C VAL A 134 -1.48 -13.95 -8.67
N PRO A 135 -1.94 -15.20 -8.86
CA PRO A 135 -3.18 -15.67 -8.26
C PRO A 135 -3.21 -15.38 -6.76
N ASN A 136 -4.31 -14.80 -6.27
CA ASN A 136 -4.45 -14.32 -4.89
C ASN A 136 -3.44 -13.22 -4.48
N GLY A 137 -2.84 -12.53 -5.46
CA GLY A 137 -1.72 -11.62 -5.26
C GLY A 137 -2.03 -10.41 -4.39
N TYR A 138 -3.27 -9.91 -4.43
CA TYR A 138 -3.72 -8.81 -3.56
C TYR A 138 -3.73 -9.22 -2.08
N ASN A 139 -4.29 -10.39 -1.76
CA ASN A 139 -4.31 -10.89 -0.38
C ASN A 139 -2.89 -11.26 0.09
N ILE A 140 -2.08 -11.90 -0.77
CA ILE A 140 -0.69 -12.26 -0.43
C ILE A 140 0.17 -11.02 -0.16
N GLY A 141 0.02 -9.97 -0.96
CA GLY A 141 0.76 -8.72 -0.79
C GLY A 141 0.38 -7.98 0.49
N ARG A 142 -0.93 -7.84 0.74
CA ARG A 142 -1.47 -7.26 1.97
C ARG A 142 -0.97 -8.01 3.20
N ASP A 143 -1.16 -9.33 3.24
CA ASP A 143 -0.85 -10.14 4.42
C ASP A 143 0.66 -10.14 4.71
N TRP A 144 1.50 -10.09 3.66
CA TRP A 144 2.94 -9.92 3.83
C TRP A 144 3.31 -8.58 4.47
N LEU A 145 2.77 -7.47 3.95
CA LEU A 145 3.01 -6.14 4.51
C LEU A 145 2.58 -6.08 5.98
N VAL A 146 1.38 -6.56 6.27
CA VAL A 146 0.82 -6.60 7.63
C VAL A 146 1.69 -7.44 8.56
N ASN A 147 2.10 -8.64 8.13
CA ASN A 147 2.95 -9.51 8.94
C ASN A 147 4.29 -8.83 9.28
N ARG A 148 4.94 -8.17 8.31
CA ARG A 148 6.19 -7.42 8.54
C ARG A 148 5.99 -6.24 9.47
N ALA A 149 4.88 -5.52 9.33
CA ALA A 149 4.53 -4.40 10.20
C ALA A 149 4.31 -4.84 11.66
N VAL A 150 3.59 -5.95 11.87
CA VAL A 150 3.28 -6.50 13.19
C VAL A 150 4.48 -7.17 13.84
N GLU A 151 5.32 -7.88 13.06
CA GLU A 151 6.61 -8.39 13.53
C GLU A 151 7.49 -7.25 14.07
N GLY A 152 7.45 -6.12 13.36
CA GLY A 152 8.22 -4.93 13.69
C GLY A 152 9.61 -4.95 13.05
N GLY A 153 10.20 -3.77 12.94
CA GLY A 153 11.42 -3.57 12.18
C GLY A 153 12.31 -2.49 12.78
N GLN A 154 13.59 -2.52 12.40
CA GLN A 154 14.55 -1.50 12.79
C GLN A 154 15.25 -0.94 11.55
N TRP A 155 15.38 0.39 11.49
CA TRP A 155 16.16 1.04 10.45
C TRP A 155 16.83 2.30 10.97
N LYS A 156 18.14 2.44 10.72
CA LYS A 156 18.94 3.60 11.14
C LYS A 156 18.72 4.01 12.61
N GLY A 157 18.67 3.03 13.51
CA GLY A 157 18.50 3.26 14.95
C GLY A 157 17.07 3.53 15.41
N MET A 158 16.09 3.62 14.51
CA MET A 158 14.66 3.71 14.87
C MET A 158 13.99 2.35 14.78
N ARG A 159 13.11 2.05 15.73
CA ARG A 159 12.35 0.81 15.82
C ARG A 159 10.86 1.11 15.74
N TRP A 160 10.14 0.33 14.96
CA TRP A 160 8.69 0.43 14.85
C TRP A 160 8.04 -0.94 14.95
N LYS A 161 6.83 -0.96 15.51
CA LYS A 161 5.97 -2.14 15.54
C LYS A 161 4.52 -1.71 15.39
N ALA A 162 3.74 -2.46 14.62
CA ALA A 162 2.34 -2.16 14.37
C ALA A 162 1.40 -3.10 15.14
N GLU A 163 0.22 -2.57 15.44
CA GLU A 163 -0.98 -3.34 15.70
C GLU A 163 -1.89 -3.30 14.46
N VAL A 164 -2.70 -4.35 14.27
CA VAL A 164 -3.61 -4.47 13.14
C VAL A 164 -5.05 -4.64 13.60
N GLU A 165 -5.94 -3.84 13.02
CA GLU A 165 -7.39 -4.04 13.02
C GLU A 165 -7.82 -4.50 11.62
N TRP A 166 -8.66 -5.54 11.55
CA TRP A 166 -9.19 -6.04 10.29
C TRP A 166 -10.62 -5.56 10.08
N ARG A 167 -10.92 -5.02 8.89
CA ARG A 167 -12.25 -4.58 8.48
C ARG A 167 -12.70 -5.33 7.23
N SER A 168 -13.97 -5.75 7.21
CA SER A 168 -14.57 -6.50 6.10
C SER A 168 -15.83 -5.84 5.53
N ASP A 169 -16.11 -4.61 5.95
CA ASP A 169 -17.29 -3.81 5.59
C ASP A 169 -16.95 -2.65 4.64
N LEU A 170 -15.69 -2.57 4.20
CA LEU A 170 -15.15 -1.45 3.43
C LEU A 170 -15.12 -1.75 1.92
N ILE A 171 -14.87 -3.00 1.54
CA ILE A 171 -14.84 -3.47 0.15
C ILE A 171 -15.56 -4.83 0.06
N GLU A 172 -16.38 -5.01 -0.97
CA GLU A 172 -17.08 -6.27 -1.24
C GLU A 172 -16.06 -7.34 -1.66
N SER A 173 -16.13 -8.56 -1.10
CA SER A 173 -15.25 -9.65 -1.55
C SER A 173 -15.58 -10.07 -2.98
N GLY A 174 -14.54 -10.50 -3.71
CA GLY A 174 -14.64 -10.91 -5.11
C GLY A 174 -13.75 -10.07 -6.01
N GLU A 175 -14.09 -10.04 -7.29
CA GLU A 175 -13.29 -9.43 -8.36
C GLU A 175 -14.00 -8.26 -9.06
N LYS A 176 -15.16 -7.84 -8.55
CA LYS A 176 -15.94 -6.75 -9.13
C LYS A 176 -15.10 -5.47 -9.18
N GLU A 177 -14.86 -4.97 -10.40
CA GLU A 177 -14.02 -3.79 -10.68
C GLU A 177 -12.55 -3.95 -10.24
N VAL A 178 -12.14 -5.14 -9.81
CA VAL A 178 -10.76 -5.45 -9.43
C VAL A 178 -9.97 -5.75 -10.69
N ASN A 179 -8.81 -5.11 -10.81
CA ASN A 179 -7.91 -5.28 -11.93
C ASN A 179 -7.50 -6.75 -12.12
N HIS A 180 -7.26 -7.14 -13.38
CA HIS A 180 -6.92 -8.50 -13.81
C HIS A 180 -7.96 -9.60 -13.50
N GLY A 181 -9.14 -9.29 -12.95
CA GLY A 181 -10.11 -10.31 -12.55
C GLY A 181 -9.57 -11.22 -11.46
N ILE A 182 -8.75 -10.68 -10.55
CA ILE A 182 -8.17 -11.44 -9.44
C ILE A 182 -9.00 -11.14 -8.18
N PRO A 183 -9.68 -12.14 -7.60
CA PRO A 183 -10.53 -11.90 -6.45
C PRO A 183 -9.71 -11.55 -5.20
N GLN A 184 -10.30 -10.72 -4.35
CA GLN A 184 -9.82 -10.42 -3.00
C GLN A 184 -10.89 -10.78 -1.95
N ASP A 185 -10.46 -10.96 -0.70
CA ASP A 185 -11.26 -11.59 0.37
C ASP A 185 -12.17 -10.63 1.15
N GLY A 186 -12.31 -9.39 0.70
CA GLY A 186 -13.11 -8.33 1.32
C GLY A 186 -12.41 -7.63 2.49
N ARG A 187 -11.18 -8.02 2.86
CA ARG A 187 -10.51 -7.50 4.07
C ARG A 187 -9.55 -6.35 3.77
N ILE A 188 -9.66 -5.31 4.59
CA ILE A 188 -8.71 -4.20 4.67
C ILE A 188 -8.05 -4.22 6.03
N ALA A 189 -6.72 -4.07 6.06
CA ALA A 189 -5.95 -3.97 7.30
C ALA A 189 -5.76 -2.50 7.69
N ILE A 190 -6.12 -2.14 8.91
CA ILE A 190 -5.81 -0.83 9.50
C ILE A 190 -4.65 -1.03 10.47
N LEU A 191 -3.52 -0.42 10.17
CA LEU A 191 -2.31 -0.46 10.98
C LEU A 191 -2.20 0.80 11.83
N THR A 192 -1.96 0.62 13.13
CA THR A 192 -1.46 1.67 14.03
C THR A 192 -0.02 1.34 14.38
N VAL A 193 0.92 2.19 13.97
CA VAL A 193 2.36 1.94 14.10
C VAL A 193 2.94 2.74 15.26
N PHE A 194 3.61 2.07 16.18
CA PHE A 194 4.25 2.68 17.34
C PHE A 194 5.76 2.69 17.17
N ARG A 195 6.39 3.82 17.53
CA ARG A 195 7.84 3.86 17.71
C ARG A 195 8.18 3.23 19.06
N GLN A 196 9.21 2.38 19.07
CA GLN A 196 9.75 1.77 20.28
C GLN A 196 10.98 2.52 20.78
#